data_AF-A0AB34HWP6-F1
#
_entry.id   AF-A0AB34HWP6-F1
#
_cell.length_a   1.000
_cell.length_b   1.000
_cell.length_c   1.000
_cell.angle_alpha   90.00
_cell.angle_beta   90.00
_cell.angle_gamma   90.00
#
_symmetry.space_group_name_H-M   'P 1'
#
loop_
_entity.id
_entity.type
_entity.pdbx_description
1 polymer ?
#
loop_
_entity_poly.entity_id
_entity_poly.type
_entity_poly.pdbx_seq_one_letter_code
_entity_poly.pdbx_strand_id
1 'polypeptide(L)'
;MKGVHSHKKKKIRTSPTFRRPKTLRLRRQPTYPRKSTSRRKKLDHCATIKFPLTTESAMKKTEDNNTLVFTVDVKANKHQIK
;
A
#
# COMPACT_ATOMS: atom_id res chain seq x y z
N MET A 1 27.84 -13.96 61.38
CA MET A 1 27.05 -12.70 61.34
C MET A 1 26.59 -12.44 59.92
N LYS A 2 25.28 -12.40 59.67
CA LYS A 2 24.72 -12.03 58.37
C LYS A 2 24.85 -10.51 58.22
N GLY A 3 25.52 -10.07 57.16
CA GLY A 3 25.83 -8.68 56.89
C GLY A 3 24.58 -7.81 56.80
N VAL A 4 24.58 -6.76 57.61
CA VAL A 4 23.70 -5.59 57.52
C VAL A 4 24.00 -4.91 56.18
N HIS A 5 22.95 -4.47 55.46
CA HIS A 5 22.96 -3.79 54.15
C HIS A 5 22.82 -4.67 52.90
N SER A 6 21.58 -5.04 52.58
CA SER A 6 21.19 -5.31 51.19
C SER A 6 19.78 -4.78 50.89
N HIS A 7 19.49 -3.52 51.23
CA HIS A 7 18.23 -2.87 50.87
C HIS A 7 18.22 -2.36 49.41
N LYS A 8 18.68 -3.17 48.46
CA LYS A 8 18.54 -2.87 47.02
C LYS A 8 17.20 -3.43 46.53
N LYS A 9 16.20 -2.55 46.36
CA LYS A 9 14.90 -2.93 45.76
C LYS A 9 15.13 -3.38 44.30
N LYS A 10 14.73 -4.61 43.97
CA LYS A 10 14.78 -5.17 42.61
C LYS A 10 13.47 -4.89 41.88
N LYS A 11 13.52 -4.82 40.54
CA LYS A 11 12.31 -4.73 39.71
C LYS A 11 11.51 -6.04 39.83
N ILE A 12 10.32 -5.97 40.40
CA ILE A 12 9.41 -7.11 40.54
C ILE A 12 8.90 -7.52 39.15
N ARG A 13 8.94 -8.82 38.85
CA ARG A 13 8.37 -9.42 37.65
C ARG A 13 7.21 -10.31 38.09
N THR A 14 6.01 -10.04 37.59
CA THR A 14 4.78 -10.78 37.93
C THR A 14 4.56 -12.03 37.06
N SER A 15 5.40 -12.25 36.05
CA SER A 15 5.36 -13.41 35.16
C SER A 15 6.70 -14.13 35.18
N PRO A 16 6.72 -15.48 35.14
CA PRO A 16 7.97 -16.26 35.08
C PRO A 16 8.64 -16.18 33.69
N THR A 17 7.93 -15.73 32.65
CA THR A 17 8.45 -15.70 31.28
C THR A 17 9.19 -14.39 30.99
N PHE A 18 10.47 -14.48 30.63
CA PHE A 18 11.22 -13.33 30.12
C PHE A 18 10.83 -13.03 28.68
N ARG A 19 10.33 -11.81 28.42
CA ARG A 19 10.00 -11.32 27.07
C ARG A 19 11.00 -10.27 26.64
N ARG A 20 11.44 -10.34 25.37
CA ARG A 20 12.30 -9.31 24.77
C ARG A 20 11.66 -7.92 24.96
N PRO A 21 12.36 -6.94 25.56
CA PRO A 21 11.84 -5.59 25.69
C PRO A 21 11.65 -4.97 24.30
N LYS A 22 10.64 -4.11 24.17
CA LYS A 22 10.48 -3.30 22.96
C LYS A 22 11.61 -2.26 22.93
N THR A 23 12.41 -2.29 21.87
CA THR A 23 13.50 -1.35 21.62
C THR A 23 13.13 -0.38 20.50
N LEU A 24 13.81 0.76 20.44
CA LEU A 24 13.67 1.72 19.34
C LEU A 24 14.07 1.06 18.01
N ARG A 25 13.24 1.23 16.98
CA ARG A 25 13.54 0.82 15.60
C ARG A 25 13.64 2.07 14.73
N LEU A 26 14.86 2.49 14.41
CA LEU A 26 15.11 3.64 13.55
C LEU A 26 14.62 3.36 12.13
N ARG A 27 14.14 4.42 11.45
CA ARG A 27 13.78 4.34 10.02
C ARG A 27 15.06 4.23 9.18
N ARG A 28 14.95 3.57 8.02
CA ARG A 28 16.07 3.48 7.07
C ARG A 28 16.35 4.85 6.44
N GLN A 29 17.62 5.25 6.43
CA GLN A 29 18.14 6.43 5.71
C GLN A 29 19.38 5.99 4.90
N PRO A 30 19.21 5.42 3.70
CA PRO A 30 20.34 4.99 2.88
C PRO A 30 21.07 6.20 2.28
N THR A 31 22.38 6.09 2.08
CA THR A 31 23.22 7.15 1.49
C THR A 31 23.09 7.27 -0.03
N TYR A 32 22.54 6.24 -0.69
CA TYR A 32 22.33 6.20 -2.14
C TYR A 32 20.97 5.56 -2.47
N PRO A 33 20.33 5.98 -3.59
CA PRO A 33 19.09 5.36 -4.04
C PRO A 33 19.35 3.97 -4.62
N ARG A 34 18.41 3.04 -4.42
CA ARG A 34 18.52 1.67 -4.99
C ARG A 34 18.34 1.61 -6.50
N LYS A 35 17.70 2.64 -7.09
CA LYS A 35 17.50 2.80 -8.53
C LYS A 35 17.86 4.24 -8.86
N SER A 36 18.60 4.43 -9.95
CA SER A 36 18.99 5.76 -10.41
C SER A 36 17.79 6.62 -10.81
N THR A 37 16.74 6.01 -11.38
CA THR A 37 15.54 6.70 -11.85
C THR A 37 14.25 6.04 -11.36
N SER A 38 13.20 6.83 -11.27
CA SER A 38 11.85 6.34 -10.98
C SER A 38 11.26 5.67 -12.23
N ARG A 39 10.41 4.67 -12.03
CA ARG A 39 9.72 3.98 -13.13
C ARG A 39 8.59 4.85 -13.64
N ARG A 40 8.47 5.01 -14.96
CA ARG A 40 7.32 5.66 -15.59
C ARG A 40 6.03 4.86 -15.38
N LYS A 41 4.92 5.56 -15.16
CA LYS A 41 3.57 4.96 -15.08
C LYS A 41 3.22 4.39 -16.46
N LYS A 42 3.02 3.07 -16.55
CA LYS A 42 2.68 2.40 -17.81
C LYS A 42 1.19 2.47 -18.17
N LEU A 43 0.32 2.71 -17.18
CA LEU A 43 -1.12 2.88 -17.37
C LEU A 43 -1.43 4.37 -17.33
N ASP A 44 -1.22 5.03 -18.45
CA ASP A 44 -1.69 6.39 -18.70
C ASP A 44 -3.09 6.36 -19.33
N HIS A 45 -3.71 7.53 -19.52
CA HIS A 45 -5.09 7.62 -20.00
C HIS A 45 -5.29 6.93 -21.36
N CYS A 46 -4.31 7.06 -22.26
CA CYS A 46 -4.31 6.42 -23.58
C CYS A 46 -4.16 4.90 -23.48
N ALA A 47 -3.38 4.38 -22.52
CA ALA A 47 -3.33 2.95 -22.27
C ALA A 47 -4.59 2.43 -21.55
N THR A 48 -5.25 3.27 -20.74
CA THR A 48 -6.46 2.91 -19.99
C THR A 48 -7.69 2.73 -20.90
N ILE A 49 -7.96 3.68 -21.81
CA ILE A 49 -9.08 3.61 -22.76
C ILE A 49 -8.53 3.24 -24.13
N LYS A 50 -8.92 2.07 -24.67
CA LYS A 50 -8.36 1.55 -25.93
C LYS A 50 -9.14 2.03 -27.14
N PHE A 51 -10.44 1.75 -27.19
CA PHE A 51 -11.32 2.15 -28.28
C PHE A 51 -12.80 2.11 -27.84
N PRO A 52 -13.68 2.92 -28.48
CA PRO A 52 -15.12 2.85 -28.25
C PRO A 52 -15.68 1.52 -28.79
N LEU A 53 -16.64 0.95 -28.07
CA LEU A 53 -17.31 -0.27 -28.52
C LEU A 53 -18.46 0.11 -29.46
N THR A 54 -18.41 -0.34 -30.71
CA THR A 54 -19.35 0.06 -31.78
C THR A 54 -20.35 -1.06 -32.13
N THR A 55 -20.77 -1.86 -31.15
CA THR A 55 -21.83 -2.87 -31.36
C THR A 55 -23.21 -2.22 -31.34
N GLU A 56 -24.21 -2.81 -32.01
CA GLU A 56 -25.59 -2.28 -32.01
C GLU A 56 -26.12 -2.02 -30.60
N SER A 57 -25.87 -2.96 -29.68
CA SER A 57 -26.23 -2.83 -28.26
C SER A 57 -25.51 -1.70 -27.53
N ALA A 58 -24.28 -1.37 -27.93
CA ALA A 58 -23.49 -0.29 -27.34
C ALA A 58 -23.89 1.07 -27.91
N MET A 59 -24.16 1.13 -29.21
CA MET A 59 -24.73 2.32 -29.86
C MET A 59 -26.09 2.67 -29.24
N LYS A 60 -26.97 1.68 -29.08
CA LYS A 60 -28.26 1.86 -28.41
C LYS A 60 -28.14 2.42 -27.00
N LYS A 61 -27.20 1.91 -26.18
CA LYS A 61 -26.94 2.44 -24.81
C LYS A 61 -26.34 3.85 -24.80
N THR A 62 -25.70 4.26 -25.90
CA THR A 62 -25.18 5.62 -26.03
C THR A 62 -26.33 6.60 -26.20
N GLU A 63 -27.33 6.24 -26.98
CA GLU A 63 -28.51 7.05 -27.28
C GLU A 63 -29.55 7.03 -26.14
N ASP A 64 -29.94 5.84 -25.67
CA ASP A 64 -31.04 5.68 -24.71
C ASP A 64 -30.67 6.17 -23.30
N ASN A 65 -29.42 5.94 -22.86
CA ASN A 65 -29.00 6.11 -21.46
C ASN A 65 -27.93 7.19 -21.27
N ASN A 66 -27.47 7.84 -22.35
CA ASN A 66 -26.32 8.75 -22.33
C ASN A 66 -25.04 8.11 -21.74
N THR A 67 -24.80 6.82 -22.06
CA THR A 67 -23.61 6.08 -21.57
C THR A 67 -22.69 5.66 -22.70
N LEU A 68 -21.45 6.15 -22.69
CA LEU A 68 -20.41 5.73 -23.62
C LEU A 68 -19.83 4.37 -23.20
N VAL A 69 -19.72 3.45 -24.15
CA VAL A 69 -19.17 2.12 -23.93
C VAL A 69 -17.78 2.02 -24.55
N PHE A 70 -16.79 1.65 -23.76
CA PHE A 70 -15.39 1.53 -24.19
C PHE A 70 -14.81 0.16 -23.84
N THR A 71 -13.89 -0.32 -24.66
CA THR A 71 -12.96 -1.38 -24.28
C THR A 71 -11.78 -0.77 -23.54
N VAL A 72 -11.52 -1.24 -22.32
CA VAL A 72 -10.47 -0.70 -21.43
C VAL A 72 -9.37 -1.74 -21.17
N ASP A 73 -8.25 -1.30 -20.60
CA ASP A 73 -7.22 -2.24 -20.12
C ASP A 73 -7.70 -3.05 -18.92
N VAL A 74 -7.33 -4.34 -18.87
CA VAL A 74 -7.75 -5.29 -17.82
C VAL A 74 -7.28 -4.84 -16.43
N LYS A 75 -6.18 -4.09 -16.34
CA LYS A 75 -5.65 -3.59 -15.07
C LYS A 75 -6.24 -2.25 -14.64
N ALA A 76 -7.13 -1.67 -15.43
CA ALA A 76 -7.75 -0.39 -15.12
C ALA A 76 -8.83 -0.56 -14.04
N ASN A 77 -8.77 0.30 -13.03
CA ASN A 77 -9.80 0.37 -11.99
C ASN A 77 -10.86 1.43 -12.35
N LYS A 78 -12.06 1.33 -11.78
CA LYS A 78 -13.15 2.30 -11.99
C LYS A 78 -12.74 3.75 -11.72
N HIS A 79 -11.90 4.00 -10.72
CA HIS A 79 -11.37 5.33 -10.41
C HIS A 79 -10.40 5.90 -11.45
N GLN A 80 -9.79 5.05 -12.27
CA GLN A 80 -8.89 5.48 -13.36
C GLN A 80 -9.65 5.70 -14.67
N ILE A 81 -10.85 5.11 -14.80
CA ILE A 81 -11.72 5.22 -15.97
C ILE A 81 -12.66 6.42 -15.83
N LYS A 82 -13.07 6.75 -14.60
CA LYS A 82 -13.89 7.90 -14.26
C LYS A 82 -13.10 9.20 -14.41
#